data_AF-A0A538A9L6-F1
#
_entry.id   AF-A0A538A9L6-F1
#
_cell.length_a   1.000
_cell.length_b   1.000
_cell.length_c   1.000
_cell.angle_alpha   90.00
_cell.angle_beta   90.00
_cell.angle_gamma   90.00
#
_symmetry.space_group_name_H-M   'P 1'
#
loop_
_entity.id
_entity.type
_entity.pdbx_description
1 polymer ?
#
loop_
_entity_poly.entity_id
_entity_poly.type
_entity_poly.pdbx_seq_one_letter_code
_entity_poly.pdbx_strand_id
1 'polypeptide(L)'
;MPEASERDSASSERPSHHLEMTPGPTSGVQPRMAVVLAAGRSERLRAVTGGGSKALVQLGGLKLVERAVRGLLNMGIGEVVVVPDLLERWCPG
;
A
#
# COMPACT_ATOMS: atom_id res chain seq x y z
N MET A 1 -11.38 26.68 -45.55
CA MET A 1 -12.07 26.16 -44.34
C MET A 1 -12.19 24.65 -44.49
N PRO A 2 -11.68 23.83 -43.55
CA PRO A 2 -10.24 23.54 -43.44
C PRO A 2 -9.89 22.02 -43.38
N GLU A 3 -8.65 21.73 -43.82
CA GLU A 3 -7.62 20.89 -43.18
C GLU A 3 -8.09 19.81 -42.19
N ALA A 4 -8.12 18.56 -42.64
CA ALA A 4 -8.26 17.38 -41.78
C ALA A 4 -6.91 17.08 -41.10
N SER A 5 -6.62 17.93 -40.11
CA SER A 5 -5.79 17.71 -38.92
C SER A 5 -5.08 16.36 -38.86
N GLU A 6 -3.76 16.44 -38.99
CA GLU A 6 -2.80 15.56 -38.33
C GLU A 6 -3.39 15.03 -37.02
N ARG A 7 -3.63 13.71 -36.99
CA ARG A 7 -3.83 12.99 -35.74
C ARG A 7 -2.44 12.79 -35.16
N ASP A 8 -1.96 13.84 -34.51
CA ASP A 8 -0.85 13.77 -33.60
C ASP A 8 -1.11 12.62 -32.63
N SER A 9 -0.17 11.69 -32.65
CA SER A 9 -0.12 10.57 -31.72
C SER A 9 0.16 11.16 -30.36
N ALA A 10 -0.91 11.56 -29.65
CA ALA A 10 -0.88 11.77 -28.22
C ALA A 10 -0.60 10.41 -27.58
N SER A 11 0.68 10.06 -27.54
CA SER A 11 1.24 9.08 -26.62
C SER A 11 0.61 9.37 -25.28
N SER A 12 -0.27 8.49 -24.86
CA SER A 12 -0.88 8.49 -23.55
C SER A 12 0.26 8.22 -22.56
N GLU A 13 1.03 9.26 -22.24
CA GLU A 13 1.80 9.34 -21.02
C GLU A 13 0.77 9.28 -19.90
N ARG A 14 0.40 8.05 -19.53
CA ARG A 14 -0.30 7.81 -18.28
C ARG A 14 0.59 8.45 -17.23
N PRO A 15 0.16 9.53 -16.55
CA PRO A 15 0.98 10.11 -15.51
C PRO A 15 1.16 9.00 -14.49
N SER A 16 2.41 8.56 -14.36
CA SER A 16 2.80 7.60 -13.36
C SER A 16 2.58 8.31 -12.02
N HIS A 17 1.40 8.14 -11.44
CA HIS A 17 1.11 8.44 -10.04
C HIS A 17 1.87 7.44 -9.15
N HIS A 18 3.16 7.24 -9.41
CA HIS A 18 4.09 6.82 -8.40
C HIS A 18 4.20 8.03 -7.47
N LEU A 19 3.23 8.13 -6.55
CA LEU A 19 3.33 8.98 -5.38
C LEU A 19 4.60 8.52 -4.65
N GLU A 20 5.73 9.12 -5.00
CA GLU A 20 6.88 9.16 -4.11
C GLU A 20 6.38 9.86 -2.85
N MET A 21 5.95 9.06 -1.89
CA MET A 21 5.77 9.50 -0.51
C MET A 21 7.16 9.75 0.03
N THR A 22 7.77 10.88 -0.32
CA THR A 22 8.85 11.44 0.47
C THR A 22 8.21 11.89 1.78
N PRO A 23 8.55 11.29 2.93
CA PRO A 23 8.08 11.80 4.19
C PRO A 23 8.57 13.25 4.29
N GLY A 24 7.62 14.19 4.34
CA GLY A 24 7.97 15.58 4.63
C GLY A 24 8.71 15.64 5.97
N PRO A 25 9.65 16.58 6.17
CA PRO A 25 10.43 16.67 7.41
C PRO A 25 9.50 17.02 8.59
N THR A 26 8.93 16.00 9.23
CA THR A 26 8.12 16.15 10.43
C THR A 26 9.05 16.11 11.64
N SER A 27 9.67 17.26 11.97
CA SER A 27 10.66 17.40 13.05
C SER A 27 11.93 16.58 12.81
N GLY A 28 13.09 17.01 13.33
CA GLY A 28 14.38 16.29 13.16
C GLY A 28 14.45 14.92 13.86
N VAL A 29 13.31 14.31 14.19
CA VAL A 29 13.18 13.05 14.90
C VAL A 29 12.71 11.99 13.92
N GLN A 30 13.62 11.12 13.50
CA GLN A 30 13.28 9.96 12.70
C GLN A 30 12.55 8.91 13.57
N PRO A 31 11.34 8.48 13.19
CA PRO A 31 10.61 7.45 13.93
C PRO A 31 11.36 6.12 13.83
N ARG A 32 11.63 5.49 14.98
CA ARG A 32 12.32 4.18 15.03
C ARG A 32 11.36 3.00 14.86
N MET A 33 10.09 3.19 15.21
CA MET A 33 9.07 2.16 15.24
C MET A 33 7.80 2.62 14.52
N ALA A 34 7.17 1.72 13.78
CA ALA A 34 5.85 1.90 13.21
C ALA A 34 4.90 0.79 13.67
N VAL A 35 3.61 1.14 13.78
CA VAL A 35 2.54 0.19 14.13
C VAL A 35 1.55 0.10 12.97
N VAL A 36 1.33 -1.12 12.46
CA VAL A 36 0.36 -1.42 11.41
C VAL A 36 -0.86 -2.08 12.03
N LEU A 37 -1.96 -1.35 12.10
CA LEU A 37 -3.24 -1.87 12.61
C LEU A 37 -3.91 -2.72 11.54
N ALA A 38 -3.77 -4.03 11.65
CA ALA A 38 -4.30 -5.04 10.73
C ALA A 38 -5.50 -5.80 11.31
N ALA A 39 -6.12 -5.33 12.39
CA ALA A 39 -7.18 -6.05 13.12
C ALA A 39 -8.62 -5.80 12.59
N GLY A 40 -8.79 -5.33 11.36
CA GLY A 40 -10.13 -4.99 10.82
C GLY A 40 -10.84 -6.20 10.19
N ARG A 41 -12.12 -6.44 10.52
CA ARG A 41 -12.93 -7.59 10.03
C ARG A 41 -13.42 -7.54 8.58
N SER A 42 -13.04 -6.51 7.83
CA SER A 42 -13.29 -6.45 6.38
C SER A 42 -14.73 -6.65 5.92
N GLU A 43 -15.74 -6.23 6.70
CA GLU A 43 -17.14 -6.62 6.48
C GLU A 43 -17.66 -6.39 5.05
N ARG A 44 -17.23 -5.29 4.42
CA ARG A 44 -17.56 -4.95 3.02
C ARG A 44 -16.93 -5.87 1.97
N LEU A 45 -15.80 -6.49 2.30
CA LEU A 45 -15.07 -7.44 1.45
C LEU A 45 -15.14 -8.87 1.98
N ARG A 46 -16.13 -9.17 2.82
CA ARG A 46 -16.27 -10.48 3.48
C ARG A 46 -16.25 -11.65 2.49
N ALA A 47 -16.82 -11.47 1.29
CA ALA A 47 -16.81 -12.49 0.24
C ALA A 47 -15.40 -12.87 -0.23
N VAL A 48 -14.44 -11.95 -0.13
CA VAL A 48 -13.03 -12.15 -0.55
C VAL A 48 -12.15 -12.52 0.63
N THR A 49 -12.46 -12.01 1.83
CA THR A 49 -11.62 -12.19 3.02
C THR A 49 -12.07 -13.31 3.95
N GLY A 50 -13.22 -13.96 3.68
CA GLY A 50 -13.80 -14.96 4.59
C GLY A 50 -14.21 -14.41 5.96
N GLY A 51 -14.24 -13.09 6.13
CA GLY A 51 -14.42 -12.43 7.43
C GLY A 51 -13.13 -12.14 8.20
N GLY A 52 -11.97 -12.51 7.64
CA GLY A 52 -10.64 -12.15 8.12
C GLY A 52 -10.21 -10.74 7.70
N SER A 53 -8.96 -10.39 8.01
CA SER A 53 -8.41 -9.06 7.78
C SER A 53 -8.01 -8.82 6.32
N LYS A 54 -8.33 -7.62 5.80
CA LYS A 54 -7.88 -7.20 4.46
C LYS A 54 -6.36 -7.18 4.38
N ALA A 55 -5.68 -7.04 5.51
CA ALA A 55 -4.23 -7.00 5.58
C ALA A 55 -3.58 -8.27 4.98
N LEU A 56 -4.28 -9.41 5.02
CA LEU A 56 -3.79 -10.68 4.45
C LEU A 56 -4.19 -10.90 2.99
N VAL A 57 -5.07 -10.07 2.43
CA VAL A 57 -5.46 -10.15 1.01
C VAL A 57 -4.24 -9.89 0.14
N GLN A 58 -4.05 -10.74 -0.86
CA GLN A 58 -2.98 -10.59 -1.85
C GLN A 58 -3.47 -9.74 -3.02
N LEU A 59 -2.67 -8.75 -3.40
CA LEU A 59 -2.87 -7.96 -4.61
C LEU A 59 -1.57 -8.00 -5.43
N GLY A 60 -1.63 -8.61 -6.61
CA GLY A 60 -0.44 -8.81 -7.45
C GLY A 60 0.61 -9.72 -6.79
N GLY A 61 0.16 -10.75 -6.05
CA GLY A 61 1.04 -11.72 -5.38
C GLY A 61 1.61 -11.27 -4.03
N LEU A 62 1.32 -10.04 -3.58
CA LEU A 62 1.86 -9.49 -2.34
C LEU A 62 0.72 -9.16 -1.36
N LYS A 63 0.88 -9.51 -0.09
CA LYS A 63 -0.13 -9.20 0.93
C LYS A 63 -0.15 -7.69 1.20
N LEU A 64 -1.34 -7.12 1.45
CA LEU A 64 -1.46 -5.70 1.77
C LEU A 64 -0.61 -5.27 2.98
N VAL A 65 -0.53 -6.12 4.01
CA VAL A 65 0.34 -5.89 5.17
C VAL A 65 1.81 -5.86 4.80
N GLU A 66 2.23 -6.74 3.91
CA GLU A 66 3.62 -6.83 3.46
C GLU A 66 4.02 -5.60 2.64
N ARG A 67 3.10 -5.08 1.83
CA ARG A 67 3.31 -3.83 1.09
C ARG A 67 3.52 -2.65 2.06
N ALA A 68 2.72 -2.58 3.13
CA ALA A 68 2.84 -1.55 4.14
C ALA A 68 4.17 -1.66 4.91
N VAL A 69 4.53 -2.87 5.36
CA VAL A 69 5.79 -3.13 6.06
C VAL A 69 6.99 -2.74 5.20
N ARG A 70 7.04 -3.18 3.93
CA ARG A 70 8.13 -2.82 3.01
C ARG A 70 8.22 -1.31 2.79
N GLY A 71 7.08 -0.62 2.67
CA GLY A 71 7.05 0.84 2.59
C GLY A 71 7.67 1.52 3.81
N LEU A 72 7.32 1.05 5.01
CA LEU A 72 7.85 1.60 6.27
C LEU A 72 9.35 1.33 6.44
N LEU A 73 9.81 0.12 6.10
CA LEU A 73 11.24 -0.22 6.12
C LEU A 73 12.03 0.62 5.12
N ASN A 74 11.50 0.84 3.91
CA ASN A 74 12.13 1.69 2.89
C ASN A 74 12.23 3.18 3.33
N MET A 75 11.38 3.62 4.26
CA MET A 75 11.46 4.95 4.86
C MET A 75 12.50 5.05 6.00
N GLY A 76 13.21 3.95 6.31
CA GLY A 76 14.23 3.91 7.35
C GLY A 76 13.71 3.63 8.75
N ILE A 77 12.45 3.17 8.88
CA ILE A 77 11.91 2.73 10.17
C ILE A 77 12.47 1.35 10.49
N GLY A 78 13.22 1.23 11.59
CA GLY A 78 13.94 0.00 11.94
C GLY A 78 13.07 -1.11 12.52
N GLU A 79 11.89 -0.77 13.05
CA GLU A 79 11.00 -1.72 13.72
C GLU A 79 9.54 -1.53 13.28
N VAL A 80 8.87 -2.62 12.89
CA VAL A 80 7.46 -2.59 12.49
C VAL A 80 6.67 -3.63 13.26
N VAL A 81 5.70 -3.17 14.06
CA VAL A 81 4.78 -4.02 14.80
C VAL A 81 3.48 -4.12 14.03
N VAL A 82 3.07 -5.34 13.68
CA VAL A 82 1.77 -5.61 13.06
C VAL A 82 0.81 -6.10 14.14
N VAL A 83 -0.35 -5.46 14.25
CA VAL A 83 -1.42 -5.88 15.16
C VAL A 83 -2.45 -6.67 14.37
N PRO A 84 -2.46 -8.01 14.44
CA PRO A 84 -3.44 -8.82 13.72
C PRO A 84 -4.80 -8.82 14.43
N ASP A 85 -5.83 -9.27 13.72
CA ASP A 85 -7.08 -9.71 14.36
C ASP A 85 -6.86 -11.07 15.03
N LEU A 86 -7.60 -11.37 16.09
CA LEU A 86 -7.45 -12.59 16.91
C LEU A 86 -7.68 -13.90 16.12
N LEU A 87 -8.32 -13.82 14.95
CA LEU A 87 -8.63 -14.99 14.12
C LEU A 87 -7.54 -15.37 13.12
N GLU A 88 -6.48 -14.57 12.92
CA GLU A 88 -5.55 -14.81 11.79
C GLU A 88 -4.06 -14.87 12.18
N ARG A 89 -3.38 -15.92 11.66
CA ARG A 89 -1.92 -16.10 11.74
C ARG A 89 -1.25 -15.51 10.50
N TRP A 90 -0.50 -14.43 10.68
CA TRP A 90 0.43 -13.91 9.67
C TRP A 90 1.80 -14.59 9.82
N CYS A 91 2.31 -15.17 8.73
CA CYS A 91 3.70 -15.63 8.63
C CYS A 91 4.48 -14.65 7.74
N PRO A 92 5.59 -14.05 8.22
CA PRO A 92 6.53 -13.34 7.37
C PRO A 92 7.24 -14.36 6.48
N GLY A 93 7.37 -14.04 5.18
CA GLY A 93 8.10 -14.80 4.18
C GLY A 93 9.28 -14.01 3.66
#